data_AF-A0A1B2EYL2-F1
#
_entry.id   AF-A0A1B2EYL2-F1
#
_cell.length_a   1.000
_cell.length_b   1.000
_cell.length_c   1.000
_cell.angle_alpha   90.00
_cell.angle_beta   90.00
_cell.angle_gamma   90.00
#
_symmetry.space_group_name_H-M   'P 1'
#
loop_
_entity.id
_entity.type
_entity.pdbx_description
1 polymer ?
#
loop_
_entity_poly.entity_id
_entity_poly.type
_entity_poly.pdbx_seq_one_letter_code
_entity_poly.pdbx_strand_id
1 'polypeptide(L)'
;MSDPRNFGGLQWYAICSKTGRRVRVLYRPLGAAYFASRYAWGRRAADASQFLDPIGRARRTKAKVKATLLGDEDPDEWDLPPKPKGMRWATYERWVAKYDAAEEMLDTHLAMAAARLMRRL
;
A
#
# COMPACT_ATOMS: atom_id res chain seq x y z
N MET A 1 -25.11 5.37 19.93
CA MET A 1 -25.64 4.12 20.55
C MET A 1 -24.46 3.27 20.97
N SER A 2 -24.32 2.99 22.27
CA SER A 2 -23.21 2.21 22.84
C SER A 2 -23.70 0.83 23.29
N ASP A 3 -22.82 -0.18 23.19
CA ASP A 3 -23.07 -1.51 23.79
C ASP A 3 -21.97 -1.87 24.79
N PRO A 4 -22.28 -2.64 25.85
CA PRO A 4 -21.27 -3.20 26.73
C PRO A 4 -20.35 -4.17 25.98
N ARG A 5 -19.08 -4.28 26.41
CA ARG A 5 -18.14 -5.29 25.91
C ARG A 5 -17.87 -6.38 26.96
N ASN A 6 -17.50 -7.57 26.47
CA ASN A 6 -17.20 -8.74 27.30
C ASN A 6 -16.09 -8.52 28.34
N PHE A 7 -15.11 -7.66 28.03
CA PHE A 7 -13.97 -7.36 28.92
C PHE A 7 -14.09 -5.99 29.60
N GLY A 8 -15.33 -5.51 29.79
CA GLY A 8 -15.61 -4.20 30.35
C GLY A 8 -15.55 -3.05 29.34
N GLY A 9 -16.17 -1.94 29.71
CA GLY A 9 -16.27 -0.72 28.90
C GLY A 9 -17.44 -0.72 27.90
N LEU A 10 -17.64 0.46 27.29
CA LEU A 10 -18.69 0.71 26.29
C LEU A 10 -18.08 0.85 24.90
N GLN A 11 -18.64 0.14 23.93
CA GLN A 11 -18.34 0.34 22.53
C GLN A 11 -19.34 1.27 21.89
N TRP A 12 -18.85 2.39 21.37
CA TRP A 12 -19.65 3.28 20.54
C TRP A 12 -19.76 2.74 19.11
N TYR A 13 -20.97 2.85 18.58
CA TYR A 13 -21.28 2.55 17.20
C TYR A 13 -21.99 3.72 16.53
N ALA A 14 -21.72 3.87 15.24
CA ALA A 14 -22.45 4.73 14.32
C ALA A 14 -23.40 3.89 13.46
N ILE A 15 -24.51 4.50 13.04
CA ILE A 15 -25.40 3.92 12.03
C ILE A 15 -25.02 4.51 10.69
N CYS A 16 -24.72 3.67 9.71
CA CYS A 16 -24.42 4.12 8.35
C CYS A 16 -25.70 4.60 7.67
N SER A 17 -25.76 5.87 7.31
CA SER A 17 -26.93 6.47 6.63
C SER A 17 -27.27 5.83 5.28
N LYS A 18 -26.31 5.19 4.60
CA LYS A 18 -26.52 4.55 3.30
C LYS A 18 -26.92 3.08 3.37
N THR A 19 -26.48 2.36 4.40
CA THR A 19 -26.69 0.91 4.50
C THR A 19 -27.52 0.49 5.70
N GLY A 20 -27.88 1.42 6.60
CA GLY A 20 -28.58 1.15 7.87
C GLY A 20 -27.77 0.34 8.89
N ARG A 21 -26.62 -0.20 8.50
CA ARG A 21 -25.78 -1.06 9.35
C ARG A 21 -25.16 -0.30 10.51
N ARG A 22 -25.15 -0.94 11.67
CA ARG A 22 -24.38 -0.54 12.86
C ARG A 22 -22.90 -0.87 12.65
N VAL A 23 -22.05 0.15 12.69
CA VAL A 23 -20.61 0.03 12.40
C VAL A 23 -19.77 0.82 13.40
N ARG A 24 -18.50 0.45 13.55
CA ARG A 24 -17.54 1.12 14.44
C ARG A 24 -16.88 2.35 13.80
N VAL A 25 -16.79 2.36 12.48
CA VAL A 25 -16.07 3.38 11.70
C VAL A 25 -16.88 3.74 10.47
N LEU A 26 -16.99 5.05 10.20
CA LEU A 26 -17.44 5.59 8.94
C LEU A 26 -16.24 6.17 8.20
N TYR A 27 -16.20 5.95 6.89
CA TYR A 27 -15.14 6.41 6.01
C TYR A 27 -15.67 7.53 5.12
N ARG A 28 -14.77 8.48 4.80
CA ARG A 28 -14.98 9.50 3.79
C ARG A 28 -13.77 9.51 2.85
N PRO A 29 -13.80 8.71 1.78
CA PRO A 29 -12.76 8.73 0.76
C PRO A 29 -12.57 10.13 0.17
N LEU A 30 -11.40 10.39 -0.42
CA LEU A 30 -11.11 11.67 -1.08
C LEU A 30 -12.19 11.97 -2.14
N GLY A 31 -12.79 13.16 -2.10
CA GLY A 31 -13.89 13.56 -2.99
C GLY A 31 -15.29 13.13 -2.55
N ALA A 32 -15.44 12.36 -1.47
CA ALA A 32 -16.78 11.99 -0.97
C ALA A 32 -17.47 13.16 -0.23
N ALA A 33 -18.74 13.39 -0.53
CA ALA A 33 -19.56 14.41 0.13
C ALA A 33 -20.13 13.98 1.50
N TYR A 34 -20.05 12.69 1.84
CA TYR A 34 -20.64 12.13 3.05
C TYR A 34 -19.77 11.04 3.66
N PHE A 35 -20.00 10.76 4.95
CA PHE A 35 -19.42 9.62 5.66
C PHE A 35 -20.33 8.40 5.50
N ALA A 36 -19.76 7.24 5.17
CA ALA A 36 -20.51 5.99 5.10
C ALA A 36 -19.64 4.79 5.50
N SER A 37 -20.28 3.65 5.77
CA SER A 37 -19.57 2.42 6.14
C SER A 37 -18.76 1.87 4.97
N ARG A 38 -17.77 1.02 5.26
CA ARG A 38 -17.01 0.29 4.22
C ARG A 38 -17.91 -0.53 3.28
N TYR A 39 -19.07 -0.99 3.76
CA TYR A 39 -20.03 -1.74 2.96
C TYR A 39 -20.71 -0.86 1.90
N ALA A 40 -20.92 0.43 2.19
CA ALA A 40 -21.46 1.39 1.23
C ALA A 40 -20.44 1.74 0.12
N TRP A 41 -19.17 1.79 0.48
CA TRP A 41 -18.07 2.13 -0.44
C TRP A 41 -17.52 0.92 -1.21
N GLY A 42 -17.82 -0.31 -0.78
CA GLY A 42 -17.21 -1.52 -1.31
C GLY A 42 -15.68 -1.46 -1.21
N ARG A 43 -14.99 -1.62 -2.34
CA ARG A 43 -13.52 -1.54 -2.41
C ARG A 43 -12.96 -0.11 -2.30
N ARG A 44 -13.80 0.94 -2.27
CA ARG A 44 -13.34 2.34 -2.23
C ARG A 44 -13.04 2.88 -0.83
N ALA A 45 -13.35 2.13 0.23
CA ALA A 45 -13.04 2.50 1.61
C ALA A 45 -11.70 1.95 2.12
N ALA A 46 -11.05 1.05 1.36
CA ALA A 46 -9.73 0.54 1.72
C ALA A 46 -8.64 1.31 0.99
N ASP A 47 -7.47 1.44 1.61
CA ASP A 47 -6.29 2.02 0.95
C ASP A 47 -5.94 1.20 -0.29
N ALA A 48 -5.55 1.86 -1.38
CA ALA A 48 -5.21 1.23 -2.66
C ALA A 48 -4.12 0.16 -2.49
N SER A 49 -3.23 0.35 -1.51
CA SER A 49 -2.19 -0.61 -1.13
C SER A 49 -2.74 -2.00 -0.77
N GLN A 50 -3.96 -2.09 -0.24
CA GLN A 50 -4.59 -3.36 0.17
C GLN A 50 -5.09 -4.20 -1.02
N PHE A 51 -5.19 -3.61 -2.20
CA PHE A 51 -5.63 -4.30 -3.42
C PHE A 51 -4.49 -4.67 -4.35
N LEU A 52 -3.26 -4.28 -4.03
CA LEU A 52 -2.11 -4.62 -4.85
C LEU A 52 -1.76 -6.10 -4.69
N ASP A 53 -1.61 -6.78 -5.83
CA ASP A 53 -0.98 -8.09 -5.92
C ASP A 53 0.52 -7.99 -5.55
N PRO A 54 1.22 -9.12 -5.37
CA PRO A 54 2.65 -9.12 -5.00
C PRO A 54 3.54 -8.28 -5.92
N ILE A 55 3.31 -8.33 -7.25
CA ILE A 55 4.05 -7.58 -8.26
C ILE A 55 3.75 -6.08 -8.12
N GLY A 56 2.48 -5.71 -7.97
CA GLY A 56 2.04 -4.33 -7.74
C GLY A 56 2.63 -3.73 -6.47
N ARG A 57 2.75 -4.52 -5.39
CA ARG A 57 3.41 -4.08 -4.15
C ARG A 57 4.91 -3.88 -4.33
N ALA A 58 5.58 -4.79 -5.04
CA ALA A 58 7.00 -4.67 -5.34
C ALA A 58 7.28 -3.41 -6.18
N ARG A 59 6.52 -3.19 -7.27
CA ARG A 59 6.61 -1.98 -8.10
C ARG A 59 6.36 -0.70 -7.30
N ARG A 60 5.32 -0.67 -6.46
CA ARG A 60 5.03 0.48 -5.59
C ARG A 60 6.15 0.73 -4.58
N THR A 61 6.78 -0.33 -4.08
CA THR A 61 7.91 -0.24 -3.17
C THR A 61 9.10 0.42 -3.86
N LYS A 62 9.48 -0.05 -5.06
CA LYS A 62 10.53 0.57 -5.88
C LYS A 62 10.26 2.05 -6.16
N ALA A 63 9.04 2.39 -6.60
CA ALA A 63 8.65 3.78 -6.86
C ALA A 63 8.75 4.65 -5.59
N LYS A 64 8.36 4.13 -4.43
CA LYS A 64 8.50 4.85 -3.15
C LYS A 64 9.96 5.05 -2.77
N VAL A 65 10.81 4.03 -2.95
CA VAL A 65 12.24 4.16 -2.67
C VAL A 65 12.86 5.22 -3.58
N LYS A 66 12.64 5.13 -4.91
CA LYS A 66 13.08 6.14 -5.87
C LYS A 66 12.64 7.53 -5.43
N ALA A 67 11.34 7.77 -5.24
CA ALA A 67 10.82 9.07 -4.80
C ALA A 67 11.39 9.60 -3.48
N THR A 68 11.86 8.71 -2.59
CA THR A 68 12.48 9.11 -1.31
C THR A 68 13.94 9.51 -1.46
N LEU A 69 14.64 8.92 -2.43
CA LEU A 69 16.07 9.14 -2.64
C LEU A 69 16.37 10.16 -3.75
N LEU A 70 15.47 10.32 -4.74
CA LEU A 70 15.71 11.11 -5.95
C LEU A 70 15.88 12.61 -5.67
N GLY A 71 15.16 13.17 -4.70
CA GLY A 71 15.14 14.62 -4.50
C GLY A 71 14.73 15.37 -5.77
N ASP A 72 15.63 16.22 -6.28
CA ASP A 72 15.48 17.00 -7.52
C ASP A 72 16.24 16.38 -8.72
N GLU A 73 16.80 15.18 -8.59
CA GLU A 73 17.54 14.50 -9.66
C GLU A 73 16.60 13.85 -10.70
N ASP A 74 17.14 13.50 -11.87
CA ASP A 74 16.39 12.89 -12.97
C ASP A 74 15.98 11.43 -12.62
N PRO A 75 14.68 11.08 -12.65
CA PRO A 75 14.19 9.74 -12.34
C PRO A 75 14.72 8.63 -13.25
N ASP A 76 15.10 8.99 -14.48
CA ASP A 76 15.47 8.07 -15.54
C ASP A 76 17.00 7.87 -15.63
N GLU A 77 17.79 8.68 -14.92
CA GLU A 77 19.25 8.57 -14.90
C GLU A 77 19.73 7.37 -14.07
N TRP A 78 19.01 7.02 -13.00
CA TRP A 78 19.43 5.99 -12.04
C TRP A 78 18.33 4.96 -11.74
N ASP A 79 18.72 3.69 -11.68
CA ASP A 79 17.87 2.65 -11.08
C ASP A 79 17.72 2.84 -9.57
N LEU A 80 18.79 3.26 -8.90
CA LEU A 80 18.75 3.75 -7.53
C LEU A 80 19.68 4.96 -7.43
N PRO A 81 19.16 6.17 -7.12
CA PRO A 81 19.97 7.37 -7.06
C PRO A 81 20.97 7.30 -5.89
N PRO A 82 22.10 8.05 -5.98
CA PRO A 82 23.11 8.08 -4.94
C PRO A 82 22.54 8.59 -3.61
N LYS A 83 23.25 8.29 -2.53
CA LYS A 83 22.83 8.66 -1.17
C LYS A 83 22.62 10.18 -1.05
N PRO A 84 21.42 10.64 -0.65
CA PRO A 84 21.16 12.07 -0.46
C PRO A 84 22.06 12.73 0.59
N LYS A 85 22.36 14.02 0.38
CA LYS A 85 23.12 14.84 1.33
C LYS A 85 22.39 14.90 2.67
N GLY A 86 23.10 14.62 3.76
CA GLY A 86 22.55 14.63 5.12
C GLY A 86 21.80 13.36 5.55
N MET A 87 21.51 12.42 4.65
CA MET A 87 20.98 11.10 5.05
C MET A 87 22.07 10.31 5.79
N ARG A 88 21.71 9.47 6.77
CA ARG A 88 22.66 8.54 7.40
C ARG A 88 22.86 7.32 6.51
N TRP A 89 24.08 6.78 6.43
CA TRP A 89 24.40 5.60 5.62
C TRP A 89 23.51 4.40 5.94
N ALA A 90 23.31 4.09 7.23
CA ALA A 90 22.41 3.02 7.65
C ALA A 90 20.96 3.20 7.17
N THR A 91 20.49 4.44 6.98
CA THR A 91 19.15 4.69 6.41
C THR A 91 19.13 4.43 4.91
N TYR A 92 20.18 4.86 4.20
CA TYR A 92 20.33 4.60 2.77
C TYR A 92 20.42 3.10 2.48
N GLU A 93 21.25 2.36 3.21
CA GLU A 93 21.39 0.90 3.06
C GLU A 93 20.07 0.15 3.32
N ARG A 94 19.24 0.63 4.26
CA ARG A 94 17.89 0.07 4.46
C ARG A 94 16.98 0.30 3.26
N TRP A 95 17.13 1.42 2.55
CA TRP A 95 16.38 1.70 1.33
C TRP A 95 16.88 0.86 0.16
N VAL A 96 18.20 0.70 0.02
CA VAL A 96 18.84 -0.22 -0.95
C VAL A 96 18.33 -1.64 -0.75
N ALA A 97 18.46 -2.20 0.46
CA ALA A 97 18.00 -3.56 0.76
C ALA A 97 16.49 -3.75 0.48
N LYS A 98 15.69 -2.71 0.69
CA LYS A 98 14.25 -2.74 0.39
C LYS A 98 13.96 -2.69 -1.12
N TYR A 99 14.79 -1.99 -1.88
CA TYR A 99 14.72 -1.97 -3.34
C TYR A 99 15.11 -3.33 -3.92
N ASP A 100 16.24 -3.89 -3.48
CA ASP A 100 16.76 -5.18 -3.94
C ASP A 100 15.77 -6.33 -3.68
N ALA A 101 15.19 -6.38 -2.48
CA ALA A 101 14.17 -7.37 -2.16
C ALA A 101 12.90 -7.23 -3.03
N ALA A 102 12.59 -6.03 -3.50
CA ALA A 102 11.47 -5.80 -4.42
C ALA A 102 11.83 -6.22 -5.86
N GLU A 103 13.07 -6.00 -6.29
CA GLU A 103 13.58 -6.50 -7.59
C GLU A 103 13.59 -8.02 -7.63
N GLU A 104 14.14 -8.69 -6.61
CA GLU A 104 14.21 -10.15 -6.54
C GLU A 104 12.83 -10.80 -6.64
N MET A 105 11.82 -10.18 -5.99
CA MET A 105 10.42 -10.59 -6.11
C MET A 105 9.92 -10.48 -7.56
N LEU A 106 10.23 -9.38 -8.26
CA LEU A 106 9.83 -9.17 -9.65
C LEU A 106 10.52 -10.16 -10.59
N ASP A 107 11.82 -10.39 -10.41
CA ASP A 107 12.61 -11.32 -11.21
C ASP A 107 12.12 -12.76 -11.03
N THR A 108 11.81 -13.15 -9.79
CA THR A 108 11.21 -14.46 -9.48
C THR A 108 9.88 -14.63 -10.23
N HIS A 109 9.01 -13.61 -10.19
CA HIS A 109 7.74 -13.64 -10.91
C HIS A 109 7.92 -13.66 -12.43
N LEU A 110 8.89 -12.93 -12.97
CA LEU A 110 9.23 -12.91 -14.39
C LEU A 110 9.76 -14.28 -14.86
N ALA A 111 10.68 -14.88 -14.11
CA ALA A 111 11.23 -16.20 -14.39
C ALA A 111 10.13 -17.27 -14.39
N MET A 112 9.21 -17.24 -13.42
CA MET A 112 8.06 -18.15 -13.39
C MET A 112 7.14 -17.99 -14.61
N ALA A 113 6.88 -16.74 -15.03
CA ALA A 113 6.08 -16.46 -16.21
C ALA A 113 6.75 -16.95 -17.50
N ALA A 114 8.05 -16.67 -17.66
CA ALA A 114 8.86 -17.14 -18.78
C ALA A 114 8.89 -18.67 -18.85
N ALA A 115 9.12 -19.35 -17.72
CA ALA A 115 9.09 -20.82 -17.63
C ALA A 115 7.71 -21.40 -17.99
N ARG A 116 6.62 -20.69 -17.70
CA ARG A 116 5.28 -21.11 -18.11
C ARG A 116 5.05 -20.91 -19.60
N LEU A 117 5.58 -19.83 -20.19
CA LEU A 117 5.50 -19.58 -21.63
C LEU A 117 6.30 -20.64 -22.41
N MET A 118 7.54 -20.90 -21.99
CA MET A 118 8.42 -21.90 -22.61
C MET A 118 7.82 -23.32 -22.59
N ARG A 119 7.07 -23.69 -21.56
CA ARG A 119 6.37 -25.00 -21.49
C ARG A 119 5.15 -25.11 -22.42
N ARG A 120 4.69 -24.00 -23.00
CA ARG A 120 3.54 -23.96 -23.91
C ARG A 120 3.94 -23.88 -25.38
N LEU A 121 5.23 -23.71 -25.65
CA LEU A 121 5.85 -23.80 -26.97
C LEU A 121 6.35 -25.22 -27.18
#